data_AF-A0A844NW91-F1
#
_entry.id   AF-A0A844NW91-F1
#
_cell.length_a   1.000
_cell.length_b   1.000
_cell.length_c   1.000
_cell.angle_alpha   90.00
_cell.angle_beta   90.00
_cell.angle_gamma   90.00
#
_symmetry.space_group_name_H-M   'P 1'
#
loop_
_entity.id
_entity.type
_entity.pdbx_description
1 polymer ?
#
loop_
_entity_poly.entity_id
_entity_poly.type
_entity_poly.pdbx_seq_one_letter_code
_entity_poly.pdbx_strand_id
1 'polypeptide(L)'
;MARHARSTKGKASSGKKKSGLELKVRNDGRQSGCTVVSFDFLTDWLGEDAEDFLKGISRFSRRYTSAAPTYAIRRILQYWAMMHRKRGWKKPKDTDANNFKLQLSELRRSFYTDETEKGLALITTSNKWMSFVRLIEVLVVAEVIPKITIGAYVRAPGKSEIITERQSVVDGAAVVSVPKSFRPDKNSYNDDLFESISLTASDEKYLAEYTARINRVLDTIKSCALEDFNLLKSKQAEGDALIKNTGCGYLTDMKENPWLMRYFDFSTRRHYFEADGGHPNLLGNLLSVVHHEMGGIPKPHRKFKSSDRRPVSNSGNSHWQYVARYGKNKLIPYLGLMNSEAAAVCMLLIMIEHPRFNSTSLYRAKIEDADGFAILLSSADGNNLRLTVKKPRAREQKSEVLSDLARDVISKVMEWTAPIREELRKQGRNEEASNLWVGISSLNYDLKSFSEKALVGALYMNPIWRSTGKEEFS
;
A
#
# COMPACT_ATOMS: atom_id res chain seq x y z
N MET A 1 -12.89 26.38 -80.67
CA MET A 1 -12.84 27.81 -80.32
C MET A 1 -11.69 28.06 -79.36
N ALA A 2 -10.85 29.05 -79.73
CA ALA A 2 -10.03 29.95 -78.92
C ALA A 2 -9.13 29.45 -77.77
N ARG A 3 -7.83 29.63 -78.02
CA ARG A 3 -6.69 29.83 -77.10
C ARG A 3 -6.84 31.09 -76.22
N HIS A 4 -5.98 31.17 -75.20
CA HIS A 4 -5.28 32.36 -74.62
C HIS A 4 -5.46 32.47 -73.09
N ALA A 5 -4.50 32.90 -72.27
CA ALA A 5 -3.06 33.15 -72.39
C ALA A 5 -2.52 33.52 -70.98
N ARG A 6 -1.29 33.10 -70.68
CA ARG A 6 -0.18 33.92 -70.14
C ARG A 6 -0.36 34.71 -68.82
N SER A 7 0.50 34.33 -67.87
CA SER A 7 1.63 35.12 -67.34
C SER A 7 1.37 36.56 -66.86
N THR A 8 1.80 36.86 -65.62
CA THR A 8 2.83 37.88 -65.39
C THR A 8 3.53 37.76 -64.03
N LYS A 9 4.84 37.97 -64.10
CA LYS A 9 5.80 38.22 -63.03
C LYS A 9 5.52 39.54 -62.29
N GLY A 10 6.04 39.63 -61.06
CA GLY A 10 6.45 40.88 -60.39
C GLY A 10 5.78 41.05 -59.02
N LYS A 11 6.45 41.33 -57.90
CA LYS A 11 7.79 41.86 -57.64
C LYS A 11 8.32 41.22 -56.37
N ALA A 12 9.62 40.95 -56.36
CA ALA A 12 10.39 40.84 -55.13
C ALA A 12 10.17 42.11 -54.29
N SER A 13 9.68 41.96 -53.06
CA SER A 13 10.21 42.78 -51.98
C SER A 13 11.28 41.94 -51.31
N SER A 14 12.52 42.39 -51.47
CA SER A 14 13.70 41.94 -50.77
C SER A 14 13.55 42.23 -49.28
N GLY A 15 12.72 41.47 -48.59
CA GLY A 15 12.83 41.31 -47.15
C GLY A 15 13.83 40.19 -46.91
N LYS A 16 15.01 40.51 -46.36
CA LYS A 16 15.91 39.52 -45.75
C LYS A 16 15.03 38.47 -45.05
N LYS A 17 15.04 37.21 -45.50
CA LYS A 17 14.47 36.11 -44.72
C LYS A 17 15.22 36.13 -43.38
N LYS A 18 14.62 36.71 -42.34
CA LYS A 18 14.98 36.37 -40.97
C LYS A 18 14.78 34.87 -40.92
N SER A 19 15.87 34.12 -40.81
CA SER A 19 15.84 32.69 -40.54
C SER A 19 15.10 32.51 -39.21
N GLY A 20 13.79 32.35 -39.29
CA GLY A 20 12.96 32.12 -38.12
C GLY A 20 13.37 30.80 -37.47
N LEU A 21 13.38 30.75 -36.15
CA LEU A 21 13.55 29.53 -35.38
C LEU A 21 12.25 28.73 -35.48
N GLU A 22 12.00 28.14 -36.64
CA GLU A 22 10.82 27.34 -36.92
C GLU A 22 11.14 25.85 -36.78
N LEU A 23 10.25 25.12 -36.11
CA LEU A 23 10.35 23.68 -35.95
C LEU A 23 9.18 22.97 -36.63
N LYS A 24 9.49 22.14 -37.61
CA LYS A 24 8.52 21.21 -38.21
C LYS A 24 8.34 20.00 -37.30
N VAL A 25 7.15 19.85 -36.72
CA VAL A 25 6.79 18.73 -35.83
C VAL A 25 5.76 17.81 -36.45
N ARG A 26 5.80 16.53 -36.07
CA ARG A 26 4.84 15.53 -36.49
C ARG A 26 3.45 15.83 -35.92
N ASN A 27 2.43 15.69 -36.76
CA ASN A 27 1.05 15.89 -36.37
C ASN A 27 0.14 15.03 -37.26
N ASP A 28 -0.01 13.77 -36.84
CA ASP A 28 -0.73 12.75 -37.62
C ASP A 28 -2.23 13.07 -37.79
N GLY A 29 -2.77 13.98 -36.97
CA GLY A 29 -4.15 14.48 -37.08
C GLY A 29 -4.37 15.54 -38.17
N ARG A 30 -3.34 15.95 -38.92
CA ARG A 30 -3.47 16.87 -40.07
C ARG A 30 -3.19 16.15 -41.38
N GLN A 31 -3.86 16.57 -42.45
CA GLN A 31 -3.65 16.05 -43.80
C GLN A 31 -2.19 16.16 -44.29
N SER A 32 -1.45 17.18 -43.83
CA SER A 32 -0.03 17.36 -44.12
C SER A 32 0.91 16.47 -43.29
N GLY A 33 0.40 15.72 -42.30
CA GLY A 33 1.17 14.90 -41.34
C GLY A 33 2.11 15.68 -40.42
N CYS A 34 2.16 17.01 -40.54
CA CYS A 34 3.11 17.87 -39.83
C CYS A 34 2.54 19.27 -39.57
N THR A 35 3.12 19.97 -38.62
CA THR A 35 2.82 21.37 -38.27
C THR A 35 4.12 22.12 -38.04
N VAL A 36 4.20 23.37 -38.48
CA VAL A 36 5.35 24.25 -38.22
C VAL A 36 5.04 25.10 -36.99
N VAL A 37 5.96 25.12 -36.03
CA VAL A 37 5.84 25.87 -34.78
C VAL A 37 7.01 26.84 -34.68
N SER A 38 6.74 28.14 -34.63
CA SER A 38 7.76 29.19 -34.45
C SER A 38 8.19 29.31 -32.98
N PHE A 39 9.49 29.47 -32.78
CA PHE A 39 10.18 29.72 -31.52
C PHE A 39 11.06 30.98 -31.59
N ASP A 40 10.69 31.95 -32.44
CA ASP A 40 11.51 33.16 -32.69
C ASP A 40 11.83 33.95 -31.43
N PHE A 41 10.95 33.89 -30.41
CA PHE A 41 11.18 34.51 -29.11
C PHE A 41 12.43 33.99 -28.37
N LEU A 42 12.95 32.80 -28.74
CA LEU A 42 14.18 32.26 -28.18
C LEU A 42 15.39 33.09 -28.61
N THR A 43 15.40 33.64 -29.83
CA THR A 43 16.51 34.51 -30.29
C THR A 43 16.63 35.74 -29.40
N ASP A 44 15.50 36.38 -29.09
CA ASP A 44 15.47 37.57 -28.24
C ASP A 44 15.79 37.28 -26.76
N TRP A 45 15.71 36.02 -26.33
CA TRP A 45 15.96 35.62 -24.94
C TRP A 45 17.36 35.03 -24.76
N LEU A 46 17.73 34.06 -25.59
CA LEU A 46 18.93 33.26 -25.46
C LEU A 46 20.07 33.75 -26.36
N GLY A 47 19.79 34.50 -27.43
CA GLY A 47 20.81 34.93 -28.40
C GLY A 47 21.39 33.73 -29.14
N GLU A 48 22.72 33.59 -29.11
CA GLU A 48 23.45 32.52 -29.81
C GLU A 48 23.06 31.10 -29.34
N ASP A 49 22.65 30.94 -28.08
CA ASP A 49 22.22 29.64 -27.53
C ASP A 49 20.83 29.18 -28.03
N ALA A 50 20.10 30.04 -28.74
CA ALA A 50 18.74 29.76 -29.19
C ALA A 50 18.68 28.57 -30.16
N GLU A 51 19.69 28.40 -31.01
CA GLU A 51 19.75 27.27 -31.94
C GLU A 51 19.94 25.93 -31.23
N ASP A 52 20.79 25.87 -30.20
CA ASP A 52 21.03 24.66 -29.43
C ASP A 52 19.80 24.28 -28.59
N PHE A 53 19.09 25.29 -28.07
CA PHE A 53 17.80 25.10 -27.44
C PHE A 53 16.76 24.53 -28.42
N LEU A 54 16.70 25.05 -29.65
CA LEU A 54 15.81 24.55 -30.70
C LEU A 54 16.14 23.11 -31.10
N LYS A 55 17.43 22.73 -31.18
CA LYS A 55 17.86 21.34 -31.39
C LYS A 55 17.37 20.42 -30.27
N GLY A 56 17.46 20.87 -29.01
CA GLY A 56 16.91 20.14 -27.86
C GLY A 56 15.39 19.94 -27.96
N ILE A 57 14.65 20.99 -28.33
CA ILE A 57 13.21 20.92 -28.58
C ILE A 57 12.88 19.96 -29.72
N SER A 58 13.68 19.96 -30.80
CA SER A 58 13.53 19.02 -31.92
C SER A 58 13.70 17.56 -31.48
N ARG A 59 14.70 17.27 -30.63
CA ARG A 59 14.90 15.92 -30.06
C ARG A 59 13.72 15.49 -29.18
N PHE A 60 13.17 16.42 -28.39
CA PHE A 60 11.97 16.18 -27.59
C PHE A 60 10.74 15.88 -28.46
N SER A 61 10.49 16.70 -29.48
CA SER A 61 9.27 16.62 -30.29
C SER A 61 9.18 15.35 -31.14
N ARG A 62 10.32 14.79 -31.58
CA ARG A 62 10.39 13.51 -32.32
C ARG A 62 9.80 12.31 -31.57
N ARG A 63 9.67 12.40 -30.24
CA ARG A 63 9.11 11.34 -29.39
C ARG A 63 7.58 11.27 -29.42
N TYR A 64 6.93 12.24 -30.05
CA TYR A 64 5.47 12.39 -30.03
C TYR A 64 4.88 12.40 -31.45
N THR A 65 3.68 11.84 -31.60
CA THR A 65 2.92 11.79 -32.86
C THR A 65 2.01 13.00 -33.05
N SER A 66 1.85 13.84 -32.02
CA SER A 66 1.05 15.06 -32.04
C SER A 66 1.88 16.30 -31.70
N ALA A 67 1.44 17.46 -32.19
CA ALA A 67 2.09 18.74 -31.91
C ALA A 67 1.80 19.27 -30.48
N ALA A 68 0.85 18.68 -29.75
CA ALA A 68 0.36 19.21 -28.47
C ALA A 68 1.46 19.36 -27.39
N PRO A 69 2.37 18.39 -27.18
CA PRO A 69 3.50 18.56 -26.25
C PRO A 69 4.44 19.69 -26.65
N THR A 70 4.61 19.94 -27.96
CA THR A 70 5.44 21.03 -28.48
C THR A 70 4.81 22.40 -28.19
N TYR A 71 3.49 22.53 -28.34
CA TYR A 71 2.78 23.76 -27.97
C TYR A 71 2.77 23.98 -26.45
N ALA A 72 2.68 22.91 -25.66
CA ALA A 72 2.76 22.97 -24.21
C ALA A 72 4.10 23.54 -23.72
N ILE A 73 5.22 23.00 -24.22
CA ILE A 73 6.55 23.53 -23.86
C ILE A 73 6.76 24.95 -24.38
N ARG A 74 6.26 25.28 -25.59
CA ARG A 74 6.36 26.64 -26.14
C ARG A 74 5.75 27.66 -25.19
N ARG A 75 4.56 27.38 -24.66
CA ARG A 75 3.87 28.27 -23.70
C ARG A 75 4.69 28.50 -22.43
N ILE A 76 5.28 27.44 -21.87
CA ILE A 76 6.10 27.56 -20.66
C ILE A 76 7.42 28.28 -20.94
N LEU A 77 8.05 28.04 -22.09
CA LEU A 77 9.27 28.74 -22.50
C LEU A 77 9.02 30.24 -22.75
N GLN A 78 7.87 30.60 -23.34
CA GLN A 78 7.46 32.01 -23.45
C GLN A 78 7.28 32.66 -22.08
N TYR A 79 6.67 31.92 -21.15
CA TYR A 79 6.51 32.38 -19.77
C TYR A 79 7.85 32.55 -19.07
N TRP A 80 8.79 31.62 -19.27
CA TRP A 80 10.14 31.70 -18.72
C TRP A 80 10.91 32.89 -19.31
N ALA A 81 10.85 33.11 -20.62
CA ALA A 81 11.47 34.26 -21.28
C ALA A 81 10.93 35.59 -20.71
N MET A 82 9.61 35.67 -20.47
CA MET A 82 8.99 36.83 -19.81
C MET A 82 9.50 37.02 -18.38
N MET A 83 9.54 35.96 -17.57
CA MET A 83 10.03 36.00 -16.19
C MET A 83 11.51 36.37 -16.11
N HIS A 84 12.33 35.88 -17.04
CA HIS A 84 13.74 36.25 -17.16
C HIS A 84 13.91 37.76 -17.33
N ARG A 85 13.13 38.39 -18.24
CA ARG A 85 13.14 39.85 -18.42
C ARG A 85 12.64 40.59 -17.17
N LYS A 86 11.56 40.10 -16.54
CA LYS A 86 10.95 40.74 -15.37
C LYS A 86 11.82 40.68 -14.12
N ARG A 87 12.55 39.58 -13.92
CA ARG A 87 13.34 39.30 -12.71
C ARG A 87 14.84 39.54 -12.87
N GLY A 88 15.31 39.80 -14.09
CA GLY A 88 16.74 39.95 -14.38
C GLY A 88 17.54 38.67 -14.15
N TRP A 89 16.93 37.50 -14.39
CA TRP A 89 17.62 36.23 -14.24
C TRP A 89 18.77 36.09 -15.24
N LYS A 90 19.79 35.33 -14.89
CA LYS A 90 20.81 34.89 -15.84
C LYS A 90 20.20 33.89 -16.83
N LYS A 91 20.80 33.79 -18.02
CA LYS A 91 20.41 32.76 -18.99
C LYS A 91 20.62 31.37 -18.40
N PRO A 92 19.84 30.35 -18.83
CA PRO A 92 19.95 28.99 -18.33
C PRO A 92 21.38 28.44 -18.31
N LYS A 93 22.13 28.61 -19.40
CA LYS A 93 23.49 28.09 -19.58
C LYS A 93 24.54 28.78 -18.69
N ASP A 94 24.32 30.05 -18.38
CA ASP A 94 25.22 30.90 -17.57
C ASP A 94 24.92 30.85 -16.07
N THR A 95 23.96 30.01 -15.66
CA THR A 95 23.53 29.88 -14.27
C THR A 95 24.17 28.64 -13.65
N ASP A 96 24.73 28.75 -12.44
CA ASP A 96 25.21 27.58 -11.71
C ASP A 96 24.07 26.65 -11.31
N ALA A 97 24.40 25.39 -11.02
CA ALA A 97 23.40 24.35 -10.77
C ALA A 97 22.44 24.67 -9.61
N ASN A 98 22.88 25.37 -8.56
CA ASN A 98 22.02 25.67 -7.41
C ASN A 98 21.09 26.83 -7.71
N ASN A 99 21.61 27.92 -8.30
CA ASN A 99 20.77 29.03 -8.73
C ASN A 99 19.80 28.63 -9.85
N PHE A 100 20.18 27.68 -10.71
CA PHE A 100 19.29 27.16 -11.75
C PHE A 100 18.14 26.35 -11.15
N LYS A 101 18.38 25.58 -10.08
CA LYS A 101 17.31 24.89 -9.32
C LYS A 101 16.33 25.89 -8.69
N LEU A 102 16.85 26.97 -8.10
CA LEU A 102 16.03 28.03 -7.52
C LEU A 102 15.16 28.71 -8.59
N GLN A 103 15.76 29.08 -9.73
CA GLN A 103 15.00 29.65 -10.86
C GLN A 103 13.88 28.72 -11.34
N LEU A 104 14.15 27.41 -11.47
CA LEU A 104 13.12 26.43 -11.88
C LEU A 104 12.00 26.29 -10.84
N SER A 105 12.33 26.35 -9.56
CA SER A 105 11.36 26.32 -8.45
C SER A 105 10.46 27.55 -8.46
N GLU A 106 11.05 28.74 -8.63
CA GLU A 106 10.31 30.00 -8.73
C GLU A 106 9.45 30.06 -10.00
N LEU A 107 9.99 29.62 -11.14
CA LEU A 107 9.26 29.53 -12.40
C LEU A 107 8.04 28.61 -12.26
N ARG A 108 8.20 27.46 -11.59
CA ARG A 108 7.09 26.56 -11.28
C ARG A 108 6.02 27.29 -10.48
N ARG A 109 6.39 27.88 -9.34
CA ARG A 109 5.43 28.57 -8.46
C ARG A 109 4.65 29.63 -9.23
N SER A 110 5.36 30.56 -9.88
CA SER A 110 4.72 31.66 -10.62
C SER A 110 3.86 31.17 -11.79
N PHE A 111 4.29 30.15 -12.54
CA PHE A 111 3.49 29.61 -13.65
C PHE A 111 2.16 29.01 -13.17
N TYR A 112 2.18 28.27 -12.04
CA TYR A 112 0.97 27.69 -11.47
C TYR A 112 0.04 28.76 -10.88
N THR A 113 0.59 29.77 -10.20
CA THR A 113 -0.20 30.91 -9.68
C THR A 113 -0.90 31.63 -10.82
N ASP A 114 -0.17 32.06 -11.86
CA ASP A 114 -0.73 32.84 -12.96
C ASP A 114 -1.76 32.06 -13.80
N GLU A 115 -1.54 30.76 -14.04
CA GLU A 115 -2.53 29.94 -14.77
C GLU A 115 -3.79 29.71 -13.92
N THR A 116 -3.65 29.62 -12.59
CA THR A 116 -4.79 29.49 -11.67
C THR A 116 -5.60 30.77 -11.58
N GLU A 117 -4.95 31.94 -11.50
CA GLU A 117 -5.60 33.26 -11.54
C GLU A 117 -6.37 33.48 -12.85
N LYS A 118 -5.87 32.94 -13.97
CA LYS A 118 -6.58 32.94 -15.28
C LYS A 118 -7.74 31.94 -15.36
N GLY A 119 -8.06 31.23 -14.27
CA GLY A 119 -9.14 30.26 -14.21
C GLY A 119 -8.86 28.95 -14.97
N LEU A 120 -7.61 28.65 -15.32
CA LEU A 120 -7.28 27.44 -16.07
C LEU A 120 -7.25 26.22 -15.14
N ALA A 121 -7.75 25.09 -15.65
CA ALA A 121 -7.75 23.84 -14.90
C ALA A 121 -6.31 23.37 -14.58
N LEU A 122 -6.04 23.09 -13.31
CA LEU A 122 -4.73 22.62 -12.84
C LEU A 122 -4.25 21.33 -13.54
N ILE A 123 -5.18 20.47 -13.96
CA ILE A 123 -4.86 19.27 -14.74
C ILE A 123 -4.22 19.66 -16.07
N THR A 124 -4.80 20.63 -16.77
CA THR A 124 -4.28 21.15 -18.04
C THR A 124 -2.94 21.85 -17.85
N THR A 125 -2.81 22.65 -16.78
CA THR A 125 -1.54 23.31 -16.40
C THR A 125 -0.45 22.29 -16.09
N SER A 126 -0.78 21.22 -15.36
CA SER A 126 0.16 20.16 -15.01
C SER A 126 0.57 19.29 -16.18
N ASN A 127 -0.33 19.03 -17.13
CA ASN A 127 0.02 18.36 -18.38
C ASN A 127 1.04 19.17 -19.20
N LYS A 128 0.91 20.51 -19.23
CA LYS A 128 1.91 21.38 -19.85
C LYS A 128 3.24 21.30 -19.11
N TRP A 129 3.20 21.42 -17.78
CA TRP A 129 4.39 21.41 -16.94
C TRP A 129 5.16 20.08 -17.02
N MET A 130 4.46 18.94 -17.03
CA MET A 130 5.09 17.63 -17.26
C MET A 130 5.84 17.55 -18.59
N SER A 131 5.29 18.15 -19.65
CA SER A 131 5.96 18.21 -20.95
C SER A 131 7.24 19.04 -20.87
N PHE A 132 7.22 20.13 -20.10
CA PHE A 132 8.40 20.96 -19.86
C PHE A 132 9.46 20.26 -19.00
N VAL A 133 9.10 19.55 -17.94
CA VAL A 133 10.06 18.77 -17.13
C VAL A 133 10.80 17.75 -17.99
N ARG A 134 10.08 17.04 -18.87
CA ARG A 134 10.69 16.11 -19.84
C ARG A 134 11.60 16.81 -20.85
N LEU A 135 11.32 18.05 -21.22
CA LEU A 135 12.21 18.85 -22.06
C LEU A 135 13.50 19.20 -21.30
N ILE A 136 13.41 19.57 -20.01
CA ILE A 136 14.60 19.86 -19.18
C ILE A 136 15.52 18.63 -19.14
N GLU A 137 14.99 17.42 -18.97
CA GLU A 137 15.79 16.18 -19.03
C GLU A 137 16.54 16.05 -20.37
N VAL A 138 15.88 16.34 -21.48
CA VAL A 138 16.49 16.31 -22.82
C VAL A 138 17.59 17.37 -22.96
N LEU A 139 17.37 18.57 -22.43
CA LEU A 139 18.33 19.69 -22.51
C LEU A 139 19.55 19.46 -21.61
N VAL A 140 19.37 18.84 -20.43
CA VAL A 140 20.48 18.45 -19.54
C VAL A 140 21.37 17.41 -20.23
N VAL A 141 20.76 16.37 -20.83
CA VAL A 141 21.50 15.33 -21.55
C VAL A 141 22.21 15.88 -22.79
N ALA A 142 21.61 16.88 -23.45
CA ALA A 142 22.21 17.56 -24.58
C ALA A 142 23.22 18.65 -24.19
N GLU A 143 23.50 18.83 -22.90
CA GLU A 143 24.41 19.84 -22.34
C GLU A 143 24.08 21.29 -22.77
N VAL A 144 22.80 21.56 -23.07
CA VAL A 144 22.30 22.90 -23.42
C VAL A 144 22.03 23.74 -22.16
N ILE A 145 21.77 23.06 -21.04
CA ILE A 145 21.54 23.67 -19.72
C ILE A 145 22.38 22.96 -18.66
N PRO A 146 22.58 23.55 -17.46
CA PRO A 146 23.41 23.00 -16.40
C PRO A 146 22.99 21.57 -15.99
N LYS A 147 23.97 20.72 -15.65
CA LYS A 147 23.70 19.37 -15.16
C LYS A 147 23.01 19.43 -13.79
N ILE A 148 21.73 19.08 -13.77
CA ILE A 148 20.91 19.02 -12.57
C ILE A 148 20.14 17.69 -12.48
N THR A 149 19.90 17.23 -11.26
CA THR A 149 18.99 16.11 -10.98
C THR A 149 17.58 16.64 -10.76
N ILE A 150 16.60 16.13 -11.52
CA ILE A 150 15.18 16.52 -11.41
C ILE A 150 14.60 16.07 -10.06
N GLY A 151 14.51 17.02 -9.13
CA GLY A 151 13.93 16.84 -7.79
C GLY A 151 12.49 17.33 -7.66
N ALA A 152 11.96 17.30 -6.43
CA ALA A 152 10.59 17.71 -6.12
C ALA A 152 10.28 19.17 -6.52
N TYR A 153 11.29 20.07 -6.43
CA TYR A 153 11.18 21.50 -6.71
C TYR A 153 10.68 21.85 -8.14
N VAL A 154 10.86 20.94 -9.11
CA VAL A 154 10.44 21.18 -10.51
C VAL A 154 9.40 20.16 -11.00
N ARG A 155 9.06 19.13 -10.22
CA ARG A 155 8.09 18.11 -10.65
C ARG A 155 6.68 18.68 -10.73
N ALA A 156 5.89 18.17 -11.69
CA ALA A 156 4.47 18.46 -11.74
C ALA A 156 3.76 17.80 -10.53
N PRO A 157 2.72 18.44 -9.97
CA PRO A 157 1.87 17.85 -8.93
C PRO A 157 1.22 16.55 -9.43
N GLY A 158 1.08 15.56 -8.54
CA GLY A 158 0.38 14.32 -8.86
C GLY A 158 -1.10 14.55 -9.17
N LYS A 159 -1.72 13.74 -10.03
CA LYS A 159 -3.16 13.83 -10.34
C LYS A 159 -4.05 13.78 -9.09
N SER A 160 -3.64 13.03 -8.07
CA SER A 160 -4.35 12.93 -6.78
C SER A 160 -4.24 14.22 -5.95
N GLU A 161 -3.08 14.90 -5.99
CA GLU A 161 -2.78 16.11 -5.22
C GLU A 161 -3.51 17.33 -5.78
N ILE A 162 -3.70 17.39 -7.11
CA ILE A 162 -4.46 18.44 -7.80
C ILE A 162 -5.93 18.49 -7.36
N ILE A 163 -6.50 17.36 -6.94
CA ILE A 163 -7.93 17.23 -6.62
C ILE A 163 -8.22 17.60 -5.15
N THR A 164 -7.24 17.41 -4.24
CA THR A 164 -7.47 17.50 -2.79
C THR A 164 -6.98 18.81 -2.17
N GLU A 165 -5.93 19.45 -2.68
CA GLU A 165 -5.35 20.65 -2.03
C GLU A 165 -4.91 21.71 -3.05
N ARG A 166 -5.88 22.44 -3.60
CA ARG A 166 -5.65 23.38 -4.71
C ARG A 166 -4.65 24.50 -4.37
N GLN A 167 -4.63 24.98 -3.12
CA GLN A 167 -3.81 26.10 -2.69
C GLN A 167 -2.36 25.67 -2.34
N SER A 168 -2.17 24.56 -1.63
CA SER A 168 -0.84 24.03 -1.25
C SER A 168 0.01 23.64 -2.48
N VAL A 169 -0.65 23.17 -3.54
CA VAL A 169 -0.02 22.84 -4.83
C VAL A 169 0.52 24.08 -5.56
N VAL A 170 -0.16 25.22 -5.42
CA VAL A 170 0.22 26.51 -6.04
C VAL A 170 1.39 27.15 -5.27
N ASP A 171 1.36 27.10 -3.94
CA ASP A 171 2.32 27.80 -3.09
C ASP A 171 3.71 27.15 -3.05
N GLY A 172 3.84 25.90 -3.52
CA GLY A 172 5.12 25.21 -3.61
C GLY A 172 5.75 24.94 -2.25
N ALA A 173 4.95 24.95 -1.18
CA ALA A 173 5.37 24.50 0.13
C ALA A 173 5.98 23.10 -0.02
N ALA A 174 7.16 22.90 0.59
CA ALA A 174 7.72 21.57 0.71
C ALA A 174 6.60 20.68 1.24
N VAL A 175 6.20 19.70 0.43
CA VAL A 175 5.31 18.64 0.88
C VAL A 175 6.07 18.01 2.04
N VAL A 176 5.78 18.46 3.26
CA VAL A 176 6.06 17.69 4.45
C VAL A 176 5.38 16.40 4.13
N SER A 177 6.17 15.37 3.87
CA SER A 177 5.63 14.04 3.61
C SER A 177 5.08 13.57 4.95
N VAL A 178 3.91 14.08 5.33
CA VAL A 178 3.10 13.50 6.37
C VAL A 178 2.94 12.04 5.93
N PRO A 179 3.26 11.06 6.80
CA PRO A 179 3.17 9.66 6.44
C PRO A 179 1.79 9.41 5.82
N LYS A 180 1.75 9.14 4.52
CA LYS A 180 0.48 8.88 3.84
C LYS A 180 -0.10 7.61 4.47
N SER A 181 -1.16 7.76 5.25
CA SER A 181 -1.99 6.64 5.65
C SER A 181 -2.40 5.87 4.40
N PHE A 182 -2.49 4.54 4.51
CA PHE A 182 -2.84 3.67 3.38
C PHE A 182 -4.28 3.86 2.86
N ARG A 183 -5.03 4.85 3.41
CA ARG A 183 -6.39 5.26 2.99
C ARG A 183 -6.48 6.77 2.72
N PRO A 184 -6.26 7.22 1.48
CA PRO A 184 -6.36 8.63 1.10
C PRO A 184 -7.77 9.22 1.29
N ASP A 185 -8.79 8.38 1.25
CA ASP A 185 -10.22 8.68 1.35
C ASP A 185 -10.72 8.90 2.79
N LYS A 186 -9.88 8.57 3.79
CA LYS A 186 -10.17 8.75 5.23
C LYS A 186 -9.05 9.50 5.95
N ASN A 187 -8.42 10.44 5.24
CA ASN A 187 -7.26 11.21 5.70
C ASN A 187 -7.56 12.24 6.82
N SER A 188 -8.79 12.30 7.38
CA SER A 188 -9.10 13.17 8.52
C SER A 188 -8.27 12.83 9.77
N TYR A 189 -7.73 11.61 9.87
CA TYR A 189 -6.84 11.20 10.96
C TYR A 189 -5.44 11.86 10.93
N ASN A 190 -5.05 12.54 9.84
CA ASN A 190 -3.76 13.25 9.83
C ASN A 190 -3.83 14.58 10.59
N ASP A 191 -5.01 15.19 10.68
CA ASP A 191 -5.21 16.40 11.49
C ASP A 191 -4.99 16.10 12.99
N ASP A 192 -5.37 14.89 13.43
CA ASP A 192 -5.15 14.38 14.78
C ASP A 192 -3.69 13.95 15.06
N LEU A 193 -2.84 13.86 14.02
CA LEU A 193 -1.40 13.64 14.18
C LEU A 193 -0.63 14.94 14.38
N PHE A 194 -1.26 16.10 14.11
CA PHE A 194 -0.66 17.38 14.42
C PHE A 194 -0.86 17.72 15.89
N GLU A 195 0.26 17.94 16.56
CA GLU A 195 0.26 18.32 17.96
C GLU A 195 0.33 19.82 18.10
N SER A 196 -0.62 20.36 18.85
CA SER A 196 -0.64 21.78 19.17
C SER A 196 0.58 22.09 20.04
N ILE A 197 1.48 22.93 19.53
CA ILE A 197 2.65 23.39 20.29
C ILE A 197 2.19 24.53 21.20
N SER A 198 2.42 24.38 22.50
CA SER A 198 2.17 25.48 23.44
C SER A 198 3.25 26.53 23.29
N LEU A 199 2.87 27.77 22.96
CA LEU A 199 3.78 28.92 22.89
C LEU A 199 4.09 29.53 24.26
N THR A 200 3.40 29.07 25.32
CA THR A 200 3.49 29.65 26.67
C THR A 200 4.06 28.70 27.71
N ALA A 201 4.06 27.38 27.45
CA ALA A 201 4.73 26.41 28.30
C ALA A 201 6.22 26.37 27.99
N SER A 202 7.06 26.18 29.02
CA SER A 202 8.47 25.84 28.83
C SER A 202 8.60 24.49 28.11
N ASP A 203 9.63 24.34 27.26
CA ASP A 203 9.90 23.12 26.49
C ASP A 203 9.86 21.84 27.33
N GLU A 204 10.43 21.86 28.55
CA GLU A 204 10.44 20.72 29.47
C GLU A 204 9.04 20.29 29.90
N LYS A 205 8.19 21.25 30.26
CA LYS A 205 6.80 21.01 30.65
C LYS A 205 5.97 20.49 29.46
N TYR A 206 6.15 21.08 28.29
CA TYR A 206 5.47 20.64 27.07
C TYR A 206 5.88 19.21 26.68
N LEU A 207 7.18 18.88 26.72
CA LEU A 207 7.69 17.55 26.44
C LEU A 207 7.18 16.52 27.45
N ALA A 208 7.11 16.86 28.73
CA ALA A 208 6.57 15.98 29.76
C ALA A 208 5.08 15.68 29.53
N GLU A 209 4.26 16.70 29.27
CA GLU A 209 2.82 16.54 28.97
C GLU A 209 2.58 15.74 27.69
N TYR A 210 3.36 16.00 26.65
CA TYR A 210 3.29 15.26 25.39
C TYR A 210 3.66 13.79 25.55
N THR A 211 4.77 13.51 26.25
CA THR A 211 5.23 12.15 26.54
C THR A 211 4.20 11.39 27.37
N ALA A 212 3.62 12.03 28.40
CA ALA A 212 2.58 11.42 29.23
C ALA A 212 1.34 11.03 28.41
N ARG A 213 0.93 11.89 27.47
CA ARG A 213 -0.21 11.62 26.58
C ARG A 213 0.07 10.49 25.59
N ILE A 214 1.25 10.47 24.95
CA ILE A 214 1.67 9.33 24.10
C ILE A 214 1.65 8.04 24.90
N ASN A 215 2.26 8.03 26.08
CA ASN A 215 2.33 6.84 26.92
C ASN A 215 0.93 6.36 27.30
N ARG A 216 0.02 7.27 27.68
CA ARG A 216 -1.38 6.92 27.96
C ARG A 216 -2.09 6.27 26.76
N VAL A 217 -1.87 6.79 25.56
CA VAL A 217 -2.45 6.20 24.33
C VAL A 217 -1.85 4.82 24.07
N LEU A 218 -0.53 4.68 24.17
CA LEU A 218 0.16 3.40 24.00
C LEU A 218 -0.30 2.36 25.04
N ASP A 219 -0.45 2.76 26.30
CA ASP A 219 -0.93 1.91 27.38
C ASP A 219 -2.37 1.45 27.15
N THR A 220 -3.22 2.34 26.62
CA THR A 220 -4.60 2.00 26.24
C THR A 220 -4.62 0.97 25.12
N ILE A 221 -3.87 1.22 24.03
CA ILE A 221 -3.76 0.29 22.90
C ILE A 221 -3.21 -1.07 23.36
N LYS A 222 -2.16 -1.04 24.20
CA LYS A 222 -1.55 -2.24 24.78
C LYS A 222 -2.55 -3.02 25.62
N SER A 223 -3.34 -2.35 26.45
CA SER A 223 -4.35 -2.98 27.31
C SER A 223 -5.42 -3.69 26.48
N CYS A 224 -5.98 -3.03 25.46
CA CYS A 224 -6.96 -3.65 24.57
C CYS A 224 -6.36 -4.85 23.81
N ALA A 225 -5.14 -4.72 23.27
CA ALA A 225 -4.48 -5.81 22.57
C ALA A 225 -4.17 -7.00 23.50
N LEU A 226 -3.84 -6.73 24.77
CA LEU A 226 -3.59 -7.74 25.79
C LEU A 226 -4.89 -8.46 26.18
N GLU A 227 -6.01 -7.75 26.30
CA GLU A 227 -7.34 -8.34 26.52
C GLU A 227 -7.71 -9.30 25.37
N ASP A 228 -7.55 -8.87 24.11
CA ASP A 228 -7.81 -9.72 22.94
C ASP A 228 -6.89 -10.95 22.93
N PHE A 229 -5.61 -10.78 23.22
CA PHE A 229 -4.65 -11.89 23.30
C PHE A 229 -5.01 -12.90 24.40
N ASN A 230 -5.39 -12.42 25.59
CA ASN A 230 -5.81 -13.27 26.70
C ASN A 230 -7.14 -13.97 26.40
N LEU A 231 -8.07 -13.31 25.71
CA LEU A 231 -9.32 -13.93 25.25
C LEU A 231 -9.04 -15.09 24.29
N LEU A 232 -8.09 -14.93 23.35
CA LEU A 232 -7.67 -16.01 22.45
C LEU A 232 -7.09 -17.19 23.22
N LYS A 233 -6.22 -16.94 24.20
CA LYS A 233 -5.68 -17.99 25.10
C LYS A 233 -6.79 -18.72 25.87
N SER A 234 -7.74 -17.97 26.42
CA SER A 234 -8.87 -18.54 27.15
C SER A 234 -9.75 -19.41 26.26
N LYS A 235 -10.06 -18.96 25.04
CA LYS A 235 -10.85 -19.73 24.07
C LYS A 235 -10.15 -21.01 23.65
N GLN A 236 -8.83 -20.96 23.44
CA GLN A 236 -8.05 -22.17 23.17
C GLN A 236 -8.19 -23.17 24.33
N ALA A 237 -7.96 -22.74 25.57
CA ALA A 237 -8.06 -23.62 26.74
C ALA A 237 -9.47 -24.22 26.91
N GLU A 238 -10.51 -23.42 26.67
CA GLU A 238 -11.90 -23.88 26.64
C GLU A 238 -12.12 -24.92 25.55
N GLY A 239 -11.61 -24.67 24.34
CA GLY A 239 -11.69 -25.60 23.21
C GLY A 239 -11.00 -26.93 23.48
N ASP A 240 -9.78 -26.90 24.04
CA ASP A 240 -9.03 -28.11 24.42
C ASP A 240 -9.80 -28.93 25.47
N ALA A 241 -10.40 -28.26 26.47
CA ALA A 241 -11.23 -28.91 27.47
C ALA A 241 -12.50 -29.53 26.84
N LEU A 242 -13.17 -28.81 25.94
CA LEU A 242 -14.35 -29.28 25.24
C LEU A 242 -14.04 -30.50 24.35
N ILE A 243 -12.95 -30.46 23.59
CA ILE A 243 -12.51 -31.59 22.75
C ILE A 243 -12.25 -32.82 23.63
N LYS A 244 -11.50 -32.64 24.72
CA LYS A 244 -11.18 -33.74 25.65
C LYS A 244 -12.42 -34.34 26.30
N ASN A 245 -13.36 -33.50 26.76
CA ASN A 245 -14.56 -33.94 27.46
C ASN A 245 -15.60 -34.55 26.52
N THR A 246 -15.68 -34.07 25.29
CA THR A 246 -16.64 -34.57 24.28
C THR A 246 -16.16 -35.90 23.68
N GLY A 247 -14.86 -35.99 23.37
CA GLY A 247 -14.29 -37.13 22.68
C GLY A 247 -14.94 -37.39 21.32
N CYS A 248 -14.91 -38.64 20.89
CA CYS A 248 -15.43 -39.06 19.59
C CYS A 248 -16.63 -40.04 19.69
N GLY A 249 -17.39 -39.99 20.79
CA GLY A 249 -18.50 -40.92 21.06
C GLY A 249 -19.57 -40.93 19.95
N TYR A 250 -19.81 -39.78 19.33
CA TYR A 250 -20.72 -39.65 18.19
C TYR A 250 -20.36 -40.57 17.00
N LEU A 251 -19.08 -40.93 16.82
CA LEU A 251 -18.66 -41.85 15.75
C LEU A 251 -19.14 -43.27 16.01
N THR A 252 -19.15 -43.69 17.27
CA THR A 252 -19.66 -45.00 17.68
C THR A 252 -21.17 -45.05 17.44
N ASP A 253 -21.90 -44.03 17.91
CA ASP A 253 -23.36 -43.93 17.72
C ASP A 253 -23.76 -43.96 16.24
N MET A 254 -23.00 -43.26 15.37
CA MET A 254 -23.24 -43.24 13.92
C MET A 254 -22.95 -44.57 13.24
N LYS A 255 -21.97 -45.34 13.72
CA LYS A 255 -21.66 -46.67 13.19
C LYS A 255 -22.73 -47.69 13.61
N GLU A 256 -23.20 -47.61 14.84
CA GLU A 256 -24.17 -48.54 15.41
C GLU A 256 -25.59 -48.28 14.91
N ASN A 257 -25.93 -47.03 14.57
CA ASN A 257 -27.27 -46.66 14.14
C ASN A 257 -27.31 -45.87 12.81
N PRO A 258 -26.87 -46.45 11.66
CA PRO A 258 -26.79 -45.72 10.39
C PRO A 258 -28.15 -45.24 9.84
N TRP A 259 -29.24 -45.89 10.26
CA TRP A 259 -30.59 -45.74 9.69
C TRP A 259 -31.57 -44.94 10.57
N LEU A 260 -31.22 -44.69 11.84
CA LEU A 260 -32.08 -43.99 12.79
C LEU A 260 -31.56 -42.57 12.99
N MET A 261 -32.28 -41.58 12.44
CA MET A 261 -32.05 -40.14 12.62
C MET A 261 -30.58 -39.70 12.50
N ARG A 262 -30.13 -39.49 11.26
CA ARG A 262 -28.76 -39.09 10.91
C ARG A 262 -28.22 -38.02 11.87
N TYR A 263 -27.18 -38.35 12.66
CA TYR A 263 -26.48 -37.45 13.59
C TYR A 263 -27.31 -36.98 14.80
N PHE A 264 -28.20 -37.82 15.30
CA PHE A 264 -29.00 -37.55 16.47
C PHE A 264 -28.36 -38.12 17.75
N ASP A 265 -28.30 -37.31 18.80
CA ASP A 265 -27.93 -37.73 20.14
C ASP A 265 -29.19 -38.23 20.87
N PHE A 266 -29.22 -39.53 21.18
CA PHE A 266 -30.36 -40.16 21.86
C PHE A 266 -30.47 -39.77 23.34
N SER A 267 -29.38 -39.34 23.97
CA SER A 267 -29.38 -38.92 25.37
C SER A 267 -30.05 -37.56 25.54
N THR A 268 -29.74 -36.60 24.66
CA THR A 268 -30.32 -35.25 24.68
C THR A 268 -31.53 -35.08 23.77
N ARG A 269 -31.81 -36.06 22.90
CA ARG A 269 -32.82 -36.01 21.85
C ARG A 269 -32.65 -34.81 20.91
N ARG A 270 -31.41 -34.45 20.62
CA ARG A 270 -31.05 -33.29 19.77
C ARG A 270 -30.04 -33.70 18.71
N HIS A 271 -29.94 -32.93 17.63
CA HIS A 271 -28.95 -33.19 16.59
C HIS A 271 -27.54 -32.76 17.05
N TYR A 272 -26.55 -33.65 16.94
CA TYR A 272 -25.19 -33.44 17.43
C TYR A 272 -24.53 -32.14 16.93
N PHE A 273 -24.75 -31.81 15.65
CA PHE A 273 -24.00 -30.76 14.94
C PHE A 273 -24.82 -29.60 14.39
N GLU A 274 -26.15 -29.61 14.54
CA GLU A 274 -27.00 -28.60 13.91
C GLU A 274 -27.10 -27.39 14.82
N ALA A 275 -26.77 -26.20 14.29
CA ALA A 275 -26.78 -24.97 15.07
C ALA A 275 -28.15 -24.68 15.68
N ASP A 276 -29.21 -24.90 14.90
CA ASP A 276 -30.59 -24.69 15.32
C ASP A 276 -31.16 -25.90 16.08
N GLY A 277 -30.42 -27.02 16.14
CA GLY A 277 -30.79 -28.23 16.87
C GLY A 277 -30.64 -28.10 18.39
N GLY A 278 -30.03 -27.02 18.86
CA GLY A 278 -29.97 -26.65 20.28
C GLY A 278 -29.14 -27.59 21.16
N HIS A 279 -28.25 -28.42 20.61
CA HIS A 279 -27.48 -29.37 21.41
C HIS A 279 -26.60 -28.62 22.44
N PRO A 280 -26.66 -28.97 23.75
CA PRO A 280 -25.95 -28.22 24.80
C PRO A 280 -24.43 -28.21 24.61
N ASN A 281 -23.87 -29.28 24.04
CA ASN A 281 -22.46 -29.40 23.72
C ASN A 281 -22.14 -29.26 22.21
N LEU A 282 -22.92 -28.45 21.48
CA LEU A 282 -22.73 -28.26 20.03
C LEU A 282 -21.29 -27.87 19.67
N LEU A 283 -20.70 -26.92 20.40
CA LEU A 283 -19.34 -26.46 20.14
C LEU A 283 -18.33 -27.60 20.32
N GLY A 284 -18.39 -28.34 21.43
CA GLY A 284 -17.51 -29.49 21.67
C GLY A 284 -17.64 -30.56 20.59
N ASN A 285 -18.85 -30.86 20.15
CA ASN A 285 -19.10 -31.81 19.05
C ASN A 285 -18.43 -31.36 17.74
N LEU A 286 -18.62 -30.09 17.35
CA LEU A 286 -18.03 -29.53 16.13
C LEU A 286 -16.50 -29.46 16.20
N LEU A 287 -15.94 -29.09 17.35
CA LEU A 287 -14.50 -29.08 17.58
C LEU A 287 -13.92 -30.49 17.51
N SER A 288 -14.61 -31.48 18.07
CA SER A 288 -14.21 -32.89 18.04
C SER A 288 -14.18 -33.46 16.63
N VAL A 289 -15.14 -33.10 15.77
CA VAL A 289 -15.10 -33.42 14.33
C VAL A 289 -13.85 -32.86 13.67
N VAL A 290 -13.53 -31.59 13.93
CA VAL A 290 -12.33 -30.97 13.35
C VAL A 290 -11.06 -31.65 13.87
N HIS A 291 -10.97 -31.90 15.17
CA HIS A 291 -9.79 -32.48 15.81
C HIS A 291 -9.55 -33.92 15.34
N HIS A 292 -10.54 -34.80 15.49
CA HIS A 292 -10.37 -36.24 15.25
C HIS A 292 -10.48 -36.65 13.78
N GLU A 293 -11.27 -35.96 12.96
CA GLU A 293 -11.48 -36.36 11.56
C GLU A 293 -10.81 -35.44 10.54
N MET A 294 -10.75 -34.13 10.81
CA MET A 294 -10.15 -33.18 9.87
C MET A 294 -8.65 -32.98 10.11
N GLY A 295 -8.08 -33.60 11.15
CA GLY A 295 -6.67 -33.45 11.52
C GLY A 295 -6.37 -32.12 12.19
N GLY A 296 -7.30 -31.60 12.99
CA GLY A 296 -7.13 -30.36 13.75
C GLY A 296 -7.36 -29.07 12.96
N ILE A 297 -7.48 -29.13 11.64
CA ILE A 297 -7.65 -27.95 10.76
C ILE A 297 -9.02 -28.03 10.07
N PRO A 298 -9.91 -27.03 10.23
CA PRO A 298 -11.20 -27.01 9.55
C PRO A 298 -11.03 -27.13 8.03
N LYS A 299 -11.80 -28.01 7.40
CA LYS A 299 -11.78 -28.28 5.95
C LYS A 299 -13.17 -28.10 5.34
N PRO A 300 -13.27 -27.67 4.07
CA PRO A 300 -14.56 -27.56 3.41
C PRO A 300 -15.13 -28.96 3.12
N HIS A 301 -16.42 -29.15 3.36
CA HIS A 301 -17.12 -30.39 2.97
C HIS A 301 -17.14 -30.57 1.44
N ARG A 302 -17.35 -29.47 0.70
CA ARG A 302 -17.40 -29.46 -0.78
C ARG A 302 -16.32 -28.53 -1.32
N LYS A 303 -15.54 -29.02 -2.28
CA LYS A 303 -14.55 -28.21 -3.01
C LYS A 303 -15.11 -27.79 -4.36
N PHE A 304 -15.06 -26.50 -4.66
CA PHE A 304 -15.51 -25.94 -5.94
C PHE A 304 -14.29 -25.43 -6.73
N LYS A 305 -14.31 -25.56 -8.05
CA LYS A 305 -13.40 -24.80 -8.93
C LYS A 305 -13.99 -23.41 -9.15
N SER A 306 -13.11 -22.42 -9.39
CA SER A 306 -13.41 -20.97 -9.43
C SER A 306 -14.61 -20.54 -10.30
N SER A 307 -15.11 -21.38 -11.20
CA SER A 307 -16.19 -21.07 -12.15
C SER A 307 -17.42 -21.99 -12.04
N ASP A 308 -17.35 -23.07 -11.25
CA ASP A 308 -18.34 -24.15 -11.35
C ASP A 308 -19.33 -24.14 -10.19
N ARG A 309 -20.63 -24.24 -10.52
CA ARG A 309 -21.71 -24.43 -9.52
C ARG A 309 -21.77 -25.85 -8.95
N ARG A 310 -21.06 -26.81 -9.55
CA ARG A 310 -21.01 -28.20 -9.09
C ARG A 310 -19.72 -28.45 -8.32
N PRO A 311 -19.77 -29.17 -7.18
CA PRO A 311 -18.57 -29.49 -6.43
C PRO A 311 -17.71 -30.49 -7.21
N VAL A 312 -16.40 -30.24 -7.22
CA VAL A 312 -15.39 -31.08 -7.88
C VAL A 312 -15.07 -32.31 -7.03
N SER A 313 -15.20 -32.18 -5.70
CA SER A 313 -15.07 -33.29 -4.76
C SER A 313 -15.77 -32.97 -3.45
N ASN A 314 -16.16 -34.02 -2.73
CA ASN A 314 -16.71 -33.95 -1.38
C ASN A 314 -15.80 -34.70 -0.40
N SER A 315 -15.86 -34.36 0.88
CA SER A 315 -15.04 -34.98 1.94
C SER A 315 -15.33 -36.46 2.21
N GLY A 316 -16.33 -37.08 1.59
CA GLY A 316 -16.82 -38.41 1.94
C GLY A 316 -17.67 -38.44 3.22
N ASN A 317 -17.34 -37.57 4.18
CA ASN A 317 -18.04 -37.38 5.45
C ASN A 317 -19.09 -36.26 5.36
N SER A 318 -20.38 -36.59 5.28
CA SER A 318 -21.42 -35.57 5.04
C SER A 318 -21.69 -34.66 6.23
N HIS A 319 -21.39 -35.09 7.47
CA HIS A 319 -21.50 -34.23 8.66
C HIS A 319 -20.49 -33.08 8.68
N TRP A 320 -19.44 -33.12 7.86
CA TRP A 320 -18.52 -31.97 7.73
C TRP A 320 -19.23 -30.72 7.20
N GLN A 321 -20.41 -30.85 6.58
CA GLN A 321 -21.22 -29.72 6.16
C GLN A 321 -21.65 -28.83 7.35
N TYR A 322 -21.82 -29.41 8.55
CA TYR A 322 -22.24 -28.67 9.73
C TYR A 322 -21.12 -27.80 10.28
N VAL A 323 -19.87 -28.27 10.24
CA VAL A 323 -18.68 -27.45 10.52
C VAL A 323 -18.62 -26.24 9.58
N ALA A 324 -18.89 -26.47 8.29
CA ALA A 324 -18.90 -25.39 7.30
C ALA A 324 -20.05 -24.38 7.52
N ARG A 325 -21.24 -24.85 7.89
CA ARG A 325 -22.41 -24.00 8.21
C ARG A 325 -22.22 -23.19 9.49
N TYR A 326 -21.65 -23.80 10.54
CA TYR A 326 -21.37 -23.11 11.80
C TYR A 326 -20.38 -21.95 11.59
N GLY A 327 -19.40 -22.18 10.71
CA GLY A 327 -18.47 -21.16 10.24
C GLY A 327 -17.10 -21.29 10.91
N LYS A 328 -16.09 -21.57 10.09
CA LYS A 328 -14.71 -21.79 10.53
C LYS A 328 -14.14 -20.66 11.42
N ASN A 329 -14.49 -19.40 11.15
CA ASN A 329 -13.94 -18.26 11.90
C ASN A 329 -14.39 -18.26 13.37
N LYS A 330 -15.53 -18.88 13.68
CA LYS A 330 -15.98 -19.09 15.07
C LYS A 330 -15.22 -20.19 15.78
N LEU A 331 -14.79 -21.23 15.05
CA LEU A 331 -14.11 -22.40 15.60
C LEU A 331 -12.60 -22.17 15.78
N ILE A 332 -11.97 -21.41 14.87
CA ILE A 332 -10.52 -21.17 14.84
C ILE A 332 -9.92 -20.77 16.20
N PRO A 333 -10.49 -19.81 16.97
CA PRO A 333 -9.95 -19.44 18.28
C PRO A 333 -9.94 -20.59 19.29
N TYR A 334 -10.97 -21.42 19.28
CA TYR A 334 -11.09 -22.58 20.18
C TYR A 334 -10.17 -23.74 19.77
N LEU A 335 -9.83 -23.84 18.48
CA LEU A 335 -8.88 -24.82 17.97
C LEU A 335 -7.42 -24.41 18.19
N GLY A 336 -7.17 -23.22 18.74
CA GLY A 336 -5.81 -22.68 18.86
C GLY A 336 -5.14 -22.51 17.50
N LEU A 337 -5.88 -22.10 16.47
CA LEU A 337 -5.32 -21.89 15.13
C LEU A 337 -5.15 -20.42 14.82
N MET A 338 -4.05 -20.08 14.15
CA MET A 338 -3.79 -18.69 13.75
C MET A 338 -4.70 -18.24 12.59
N ASN A 339 -5.36 -17.09 12.77
CA ASN A 339 -5.96 -16.31 11.69
C ASN A 339 -5.26 -14.94 11.58
N SER A 340 -5.63 -14.15 10.57
CA SER A 340 -5.00 -12.84 10.34
C SER A 340 -5.32 -11.81 11.43
N GLU A 341 -6.42 -11.97 12.18
CA GLU A 341 -6.83 -11.07 13.27
C GLU A 341 -5.95 -11.32 14.51
N ALA A 342 -5.85 -12.57 14.96
CA ALA A 342 -4.97 -12.98 16.03
C ALA A 342 -3.50 -12.63 15.74
N ALA A 343 -3.05 -12.83 14.50
CA ALA A 343 -1.70 -12.46 14.08
C ALA A 343 -1.45 -10.95 14.17
N ALA A 344 -2.45 -10.11 13.84
CA ALA A 344 -2.32 -8.66 13.93
C ALA A 344 -2.21 -8.18 15.39
N VAL A 345 -3.02 -8.74 16.30
CA VAL A 345 -2.95 -8.48 17.75
C VAL A 345 -1.57 -8.85 18.30
N CYS A 346 -1.08 -10.05 17.97
CA CYS A 346 0.24 -10.51 18.42
C CYS A 346 1.37 -9.61 17.89
N MET A 347 1.31 -9.22 16.62
CA MET A 347 2.32 -8.33 16.02
C MET A 347 2.30 -6.94 16.67
N LEU A 348 1.12 -6.40 16.99
CA LEU A 348 0.97 -5.12 17.69
C LEU A 348 1.61 -5.15 19.08
N LEU A 349 1.34 -6.20 19.88
CA LEU A 349 1.96 -6.36 21.20
C LEU A 349 3.48 -6.41 21.12
N ILE A 350 4.04 -7.16 20.16
CA ILE A 350 5.50 -7.22 19.95
C ILE A 350 6.05 -5.84 19.57
N MET A 351 5.35 -5.08 18.72
CA MET A 351 5.82 -3.74 18.32
C MET A 351 5.79 -2.74 19.47
N ILE A 352 4.81 -2.82 20.38
CA ILE A 352 4.73 -1.95 21.55
C ILE A 352 5.83 -2.30 22.56
N GLU A 353 6.03 -3.59 22.85
CA GLU A 353 7.07 -4.06 23.76
C GLU A 353 8.48 -3.82 23.22
N HIS A 354 8.65 -3.89 21.90
CA HIS A 354 9.93 -3.76 21.21
C HIS A 354 9.85 -2.79 20.04
N PRO A 355 9.85 -1.46 20.30
CA PRO A 355 9.68 -0.42 19.26
C PRO A 355 10.75 -0.44 18.17
N ARG A 356 11.91 -1.10 18.41
CA ARG A 356 12.93 -1.29 17.37
C ARG A 356 12.45 -2.20 16.25
N PHE A 357 11.49 -3.08 16.47
CA PHE A 357 10.90 -3.89 15.40
C PHE A 357 9.79 -3.12 14.70
N ASN A 358 9.91 -2.96 13.38
CA ASN A 358 8.84 -2.36 12.58
C ASN A 358 7.95 -3.45 11.96
N SER A 359 6.72 -3.07 11.61
CA SER A 359 5.71 -3.98 11.03
C SER A 359 6.23 -4.77 9.84
N THR A 360 6.94 -4.12 8.90
CA THR A 360 7.49 -4.79 7.72
C THR A 360 8.53 -5.85 8.08
N SER A 361 9.38 -5.59 9.09
CA SER A 361 10.39 -6.54 9.55
C SER A 361 9.73 -7.74 10.21
N LEU A 362 8.80 -7.53 11.14
CA LEU A 362 8.07 -8.60 11.82
C LEU A 362 7.25 -9.43 10.84
N TYR A 363 6.56 -8.78 9.90
CA TYR A 363 5.80 -9.44 8.85
C TYR A 363 6.64 -10.44 8.04
N ARG A 364 7.87 -10.05 7.70
CA ARG A 364 8.79 -10.90 6.90
C ARG A 364 9.62 -11.85 7.76
N ALA A 365 9.33 -11.92 9.06
CA ALA A 365 10.09 -12.75 9.96
C ALA A 365 9.89 -14.24 9.59
N LYS A 366 11.01 -14.95 9.52
CA LYS A 366 11.06 -16.37 9.21
C LYS A 366 11.60 -17.12 10.41
N ILE A 367 10.99 -18.27 10.70
CA ILE A 367 11.44 -19.17 11.76
C ILE A 367 12.72 -19.90 11.38
N GLU A 368 12.89 -20.21 10.10
CA GLU A 368 13.97 -21.04 9.55
C GLU A 368 14.60 -20.35 8.33
N ASP A 369 15.88 -20.64 8.05
CA ASP A 369 16.55 -20.24 6.81
C ASP A 369 16.30 -21.22 5.66
N ALA A 370 16.93 -20.95 4.51
CA ALA A 370 16.80 -21.78 3.33
C ALA A 370 17.37 -23.20 3.54
N ASP A 371 18.27 -23.35 4.51
CA ASP A 371 18.94 -24.59 4.86
C ASP A 371 18.25 -25.31 6.05
N GLY A 372 17.17 -24.72 6.61
CA GLY A 372 16.35 -25.28 7.67
C GLY A 372 16.79 -24.93 9.10
N PHE A 373 17.79 -24.06 9.28
CA PHE A 373 18.25 -23.64 10.61
C PHE A 373 17.35 -22.57 11.21
N ALA A 374 17.07 -22.66 12.52
CA ALA A 374 16.27 -21.68 13.23
C ALA A 374 16.95 -20.30 13.25
N ILE A 375 16.33 -19.28 12.64
CA ILE A 375 16.85 -17.90 12.61
C ILE A 375 16.17 -17.02 13.66
N LEU A 376 14.87 -17.24 13.89
CA LEU A 376 14.03 -16.27 14.60
C LEU A 376 14.38 -16.17 16.08
N LEU A 377 14.68 -17.30 16.71
CA LEU A 377 14.90 -17.41 18.15
C LEU A 377 16.29 -17.99 18.39
N SER A 378 17.16 -17.18 18.98
CA SER A 378 18.45 -17.64 19.52
C SER A 378 18.40 -17.52 21.04
N SER A 379 18.98 -18.48 21.77
CA SER A 379 19.20 -18.34 23.20
C SER A 379 20.26 -17.25 23.39
N ALA A 380 19.90 -16.15 24.04
CA ALA A 380 20.87 -15.25 24.63
C ALA A 380 21.25 -15.81 26.01
N ASP A 381 22.48 -15.57 26.47
CA ASP A 381 23.01 -16.09 27.74
C ASP A 381 21.94 -16.14 28.86
N GLY A 382 21.58 -17.35 29.30
CA GLY A 382 20.48 -17.64 30.25
C GLY A 382 19.16 -18.12 29.59
N ASN A 383 18.04 -17.98 30.32
CA ASN A 383 16.66 -18.32 29.86
C ASN A 383 16.06 -17.28 28.88
N ASN A 384 16.87 -16.36 28.37
CA ASN A 384 16.40 -15.20 27.61
C ASN A 384 16.36 -15.50 26.10
N LEU A 385 15.18 -15.43 25.50
CA LEU A 385 14.97 -15.61 24.06
C LEU A 385 15.27 -14.30 23.32
N ARG A 386 16.14 -14.35 22.32
CA ARG A 386 16.45 -13.24 21.42
C ARG A 386 15.71 -13.40 20.11
N LEU A 387 14.90 -12.40 19.75
CA LEU A 387 14.20 -12.34 18.47
C LEU A 387 15.08 -11.67 17.42
N THR A 388 15.41 -12.37 16.34
CA THR A 388 16.24 -11.85 15.24
C THR A 388 15.42 -11.70 13.97
N VAL A 389 15.43 -10.48 13.40
CA VAL A 389 14.66 -10.16 12.19
C VAL A 389 15.56 -9.52 11.13
N LYS A 390 15.56 -10.07 9.92
CA LYS A 390 16.34 -9.55 8.78
C LYS A 390 15.71 -8.26 8.22
N LYS A 391 16.53 -7.23 7.99
CA LYS A 391 16.14 -6.05 7.18
C LYS A 391 16.58 -6.24 5.72
N PRO A 392 15.65 -6.41 4.77
CA PRO A 392 16.02 -6.63 3.36
C PRO A 392 16.71 -5.43 2.71
N ARG A 393 16.44 -4.21 3.20
CA ARG A 393 16.98 -2.97 2.62
C ARG A 393 18.36 -2.56 3.15
N ALA A 394 18.78 -3.11 4.29
CA ALA A 394 20.02 -2.69 4.98
C ALA A 394 21.08 -3.80 5.08
N ARG A 395 20.78 -5.05 4.70
CA ARG A 395 21.62 -6.23 4.97
C ARG A 395 22.02 -6.41 6.46
N GLU A 396 21.30 -5.74 7.36
CA GLU A 396 21.48 -5.80 8.81
C GLU A 396 20.40 -6.66 9.47
N GLN A 397 20.76 -7.29 10.59
CA GLN A 397 19.82 -7.99 11.47
C GLN A 397 19.48 -7.09 12.67
N LYS A 398 18.19 -7.02 13.04
CA LYS A 398 17.76 -6.45 14.32
C LYS A 398 17.55 -7.59 15.29
N SER A 399 18.18 -7.52 16.46
CA SER A 399 18.00 -8.51 17.50
C SER A 399 17.73 -7.84 18.85
N GLU A 400 16.72 -8.31 19.57
CA GLU A 400 16.44 -7.87 20.94
C GLU A 400 16.15 -9.06 21.85
N VAL A 401 16.52 -8.92 23.13
CA VAL A 401 16.09 -9.84 24.18
C VAL A 401 14.61 -9.56 24.45
N LEU A 402 13.78 -10.59 24.33
CA LEU A 402 12.34 -10.46 24.47
C LEU A 402 11.92 -10.24 25.94
N SER A 403 10.99 -9.30 26.14
CA SER A 403 10.26 -9.16 27.40
C SER A 403 9.44 -10.43 27.68
N ASP A 404 9.02 -10.62 28.93
CA ASP A 404 8.21 -11.80 29.30
C ASP A 404 6.88 -11.85 28.52
N LEU A 405 6.25 -10.69 28.29
CA LEU A 405 5.04 -10.59 27.47
C LEU A 405 5.33 -10.96 26.01
N ALA A 406 6.38 -10.39 25.42
CA ALA A 406 6.72 -10.70 24.04
C ALA A 406 7.12 -12.18 23.85
N ARG A 407 7.73 -12.79 24.88
CA ARG A 407 8.04 -14.22 24.93
C ARG A 407 6.78 -15.08 24.96
N ASP A 408 5.81 -14.76 25.81
CA ASP A 408 4.50 -15.45 25.86
C ASP A 408 3.78 -15.33 24.51
N VAL A 409 3.75 -14.12 23.92
CA VAL A 409 3.15 -13.88 22.60
C VAL A 409 3.82 -14.74 21.53
N ILE A 410 5.16 -14.73 21.42
CA ILE A 410 5.86 -15.55 20.42
C ILE A 410 5.65 -17.05 20.66
N SER A 411 5.66 -17.51 21.92
CA SER A 411 5.38 -18.90 22.26
C SER A 411 4.01 -19.33 21.74
N LYS A 412 2.97 -18.52 22.00
CA LYS A 412 1.62 -18.78 21.53
C LYS A 412 1.49 -18.67 20.01
N VAL A 413 2.20 -17.74 19.37
CA VAL A 413 2.27 -17.67 17.90
C VAL A 413 2.87 -18.97 17.34
N MET A 414 3.97 -19.47 17.91
CA MET A 414 4.60 -20.71 17.45
C MET A 414 3.68 -21.92 17.62
N GLU A 415 2.97 -22.00 18.75
CA GLU A 415 1.97 -23.01 19.05
C GLU A 415 0.80 -22.98 18.04
N TRP A 416 0.15 -21.82 17.86
CA TRP A 416 -1.04 -21.68 17.00
C TRP A 416 -0.76 -21.82 15.51
N THR A 417 0.50 -21.69 15.12
CA THR A 417 0.94 -21.85 13.72
C THR A 417 1.50 -23.23 13.44
N ALA A 418 1.85 -24.02 14.46
CA ALA A 418 2.48 -25.34 14.29
C ALA A 418 1.64 -26.31 13.44
N PRO A 419 0.33 -26.51 13.69
CA PRO A 419 -0.48 -27.42 12.86
C PRO A 419 -0.53 -26.99 11.39
N ILE A 420 -0.60 -25.67 11.16
CA ILE A 420 -0.66 -25.08 9.82
C ILE A 420 0.68 -25.28 9.10
N ARG A 421 1.81 -25.08 9.77
CA ARG A 421 3.14 -25.32 9.19
C ARG A 421 3.34 -26.78 8.82
N GLU A 422 2.94 -27.71 9.69
CA GLU A 422 3.03 -29.14 9.42
C GLU A 422 2.24 -29.50 8.15
N GLU A 423 1.02 -29.00 8.03
CA GLU A 423 0.18 -29.24 6.85
C GLU A 423 0.74 -28.56 5.58
N LEU A 424 1.30 -27.35 5.68
CA LEU A 424 1.99 -26.70 4.55
C LEU A 424 3.21 -27.51 4.09
N ARG A 425 3.99 -28.08 5.02
CA ARG A 425 5.13 -28.95 4.70
C ARG A 425 4.68 -30.26 4.03
N LYS A 426 3.59 -30.88 4.51
CA LYS A 426 2.97 -32.05 3.86
C LYS A 426 2.53 -31.76 2.42
N GLN A 427 2.14 -30.52 2.13
CA GLN A 427 1.79 -30.04 0.79
C GLN A 427 3.01 -29.63 -0.06
N GLY A 428 4.25 -29.79 0.44
CA GLY A 428 5.47 -29.37 -0.25
C GLY A 428 5.72 -27.85 -0.25
N ARG A 429 4.95 -27.08 0.52
CA ARG A 429 5.03 -25.59 0.59
C ARG A 429 5.97 -25.13 1.70
N ASN A 430 7.20 -25.66 1.70
CA ASN A 430 8.20 -25.43 2.74
C ASN A 430 8.57 -23.94 2.92
N GLU A 431 8.67 -23.20 1.82
CA GLU A 431 8.97 -21.76 1.87
C GLU A 431 7.90 -20.99 2.65
N GLU A 432 6.62 -21.32 2.44
CA GLU A 432 5.54 -20.66 3.17
C GLU A 432 5.52 -21.04 4.64
N ALA A 433 5.77 -22.32 4.93
CA ALA A 433 5.86 -22.83 6.30
C ALA A 433 7.00 -22.19 7.11
N SER A 434 8.07 -21.74 6.45
CA SER A 434 9.18 -21.04 7.10
C SER A 434 8.81 -19.65 7.64
N ASN A 435 7.67 -19.07 7.25
CA ASN A 435 7.25 -17.77 7.76
C ASN A 435 6.69 -17.87 9.18
N LEU A 436 6.93 -16.83 9.98
CA LEU A 436 6.36 -16.73 11.33
C LEU A 436 4.83 -16.71 11.28
N TRP A 437 4.28 -15.89 10.38
CA TRP A 437 2.84 -15.63 10.25
C TRP A 437 2.20 -16.50 9.17
N VAL A 438 1.84 -17.72 9.53
CA VAL A 438 1.02 -18.62 8.70
C VAL A 438 -0.32 -18.87 9.37
N GLY A 439 -1.35 -19.21 8.60
CA GLY A 439 -2.64 -19.56 9.16
C GLY A 439 -3.70 -19.85 8.12
N ILE A 440 -4.95 -19.88 8.59
CA ILE A 440 -6.11 -20.06 7.71
C ILE A 440 -6.58 -18.70 7.22
N SER A 441 -6.79 -18.59 5.91
CA SER A 441 -7.38 -17.40 5.30
C SER A 441 -8.76 -17.08 5.88
N SER A 442 -9.07 -15.84 6.24
CA SER A 442 -10.41 -15.49 6.77
C SER A 442 -11.54 -15.66 5.76
N LEU A 443 -11.23 -15.66 4.45
CA LEU A 443 -12.20 -15.69 3.35
C LEU A 443 -12.56 -17.11 2.88
N ASN A 444 -11.60 -18.04 2.94
CA ASN A 444 -11.75 -19.40 2.43
C ASN A 444 -10.94 -20.37 3.31
N TYR A 445 -10.95 -21.66 2.98
CA TYR A 445 -10.26 -22.68 3.79
C TYR A 445 -8.78 -22.86 3.43
N ASP A 446 -8.22 -21.97 2.61
CA ASP A 446 -6.84 -22.10 2.15
C ASP A 446 -5.87 -21.75 3.28
N LEU A 447 -4.84 -22.58 3.40
CA LEU A 447 -3.67 -22.30 4.23
C LEU A 447 -2.75 -21.35 3.48
N LYS A 448 -2.29 -20.31 4.16
CA LYS A 448 -1.40 -19.31 3.57
C LYS A 448 -0.41 -18.77 4.57
N SER A 449 0.74 -18.36 4.07
CA SER A 449 1.48 -17.26 4.69
C SER A 449 0.62 -16.00 4.60
N PHE A 450 0.44 -15.30 5.72
CA PHE A 450 -0.31 -14.04 5.67
C PHE A 450 0.45 -13.05 4.79
N SER A 451 -0.28 -12.18 4.10
CA SER A 451 0.30 -11.02 3.43
C SER A 451 0.15 -9.79 4.32
N GLU A 452 0.99 -8.79 4.09
CA GLU A 452 0.87 -7.49 4.78
C GLU A 452 -0.56 -6.92 4.63
N LYS A 453 -1.14 -7.02 3.43
CA LYS A 453 -2.53 -6.64 3.15
C LYS A 453 -3.55 -7.45 3.95
N ALA A 454 -3.30 -8.74 4.19
CA ALA A 454 -4.22 -9.58 4.95
C ALA A 454 -4.21 -9.25 6.45
N LEU A 455 -3.03 -8.99 7.03
CA LEU A 455 -2.89 -8.60 8.44
C LEU A 455 -3.50 -7.22 8.70
N VAL A 456 -3.16 -6.24 7.86
CA VAL A 456 -3.73 -4.89 7.94
C VAL A 456 -5.24 -4.92 7.67
N GLY A 457 -5.68 -5.70 6.69
CA GLY A 457 -7.09 -5.88 6.37
C GLY A 457 -7.91 -6.49 7.52
N ALA A 458 -7.31 -7.38 8.32
CA ALA A 458 -8.00 -8.07 9.42
C ALA A 458 -8.47 -7.11 10.52
N LEU A 459 -7.66 -6.11 10.86
CA LEU A 459 -8.00 -5.06 11.82
C LEU A 459 -9.26 -4.25 11.41
N TYR A 460 -9.64 -4.26 10.12
CA TYR A 460 -10.82 -3.56 9.60
C TYR A 460 -12.07 -4.42 9.41
N MET A 461 -11.95 -5.74 9.59
CA MET A 461 -12.99 -6.71 9.20
C MET A 461 -13.84 -7.23 10.35
N ASN A 462 -13.49 -6.92 11.61
CA ASN A 462 -14.32 -7.29 12.74
C ASN A 462 -15.53 -6.32 12.84
N PRO A 463 -16.78 -6.82 12.72
CA PRO A 463 -17.99 -5.99 12.66
C PRO A 463 -18.24 -5.15 13.92
N ILE A 464 -17.76 -5.61 15.09
CA ILE A 464 -17.90 -4.93 16.38
C ILE A 464 -17.24 -3.55 16.34
N TRP A 465 -16.12 -3.43 15.61
CA TRP A 465 -15.39 -2.17 15.43
C TRP A 465 -15.94 -1.29 14.31
N ARG A 466 -16.90 -1.80 13.53
CA ARG A 466 -17.62 -1.01 12.51
C ARG A 466 -18.85 -0.29 13.07
N SER A 467 -19.47 -0.80 14.13
CA SER A 467 -20.64 -0.17 14.75
C SER A 467 -20.26 1.03 15.60
N THR A 468 -19.13 0.99 16.32
CA THR A 468 -18.66 2.10 17.15
C THR A 468 -18.13 3.30 16.35
N GLY A 469 -17.75 3.11 15.09
CA GLY A 469 -17.30 4.21 14.20
C GLY A 469 -18.40 4.83 13.33
N LYS A 470 -19.68 4.52 13.58
CA LYS A 470 -20.82 5.04 12.82
C LYS A 470 -21.76 5.96 13.60
N GLU A 471 -21.58 6.11 14.91
CA GLU A 471 -22.49 6.89 15.75
C GLU A 471 -22.06 8.33 16.03
N GLU A 472 -20.93 8.82 15.51
CA GLU A 472 -20.60 10.24 15.66
C GLU A 472 -20.44 10.94 14.30
N PHE A 473 -21.08 12.11 14.24
CA PHE A 473 -21.33 13.01 13.11
C PHE A 473 -22.58 12.71 12.25
N SER A 474 -23.75 12.86 12.88
CA SER A 474 -24.86 13.62 12.28
C SER A 474 -24.69 15.11 12.56
#